data_AF-A0AAN5VQ74-F1
#
_entry.id   AF-A0AAN5VQ74-F1
#
_cell.length_a   1.000
_cell.length_b   1.000
_cell.length_c   1.000
_cell.angle_alpha   90.00
_cell.angle_beta   90.00
_cell.angle_gamma   90.00
#
_symmetry.space_group_name_H-M   'P 1'
#
loop_
_entity.id
_entity.type
_entity.pdbx_description
1 polymer ?
#
loop_
_entity_poly.entity_id
_entity_poly.type
_entity_poly.pdbx_seq_one_letter_code
_entity_poly.pdbx_strand_id
1 'polypeptide(L)'
;MYRHDKTKPKKFKEISLTKEQVENICAEYVRKTRGDLEYIEKYPESIYLEMVKLNCHLLRDIEYQTEKICLEAVKQNRYALDYVKKQTPKICMEAVRQEGLFLCCVKEQTPELCIEAVKQTGLALMYVRWNQLEGEFLRYWTEEICIEAVKQDREALKYVKNQTEHICLEAVRKDGLAIQFVENQTKEICTEALKQNKKAIKYIKDKEKYLNKSRVKNLFDWIKDKK
;
A
#
# COMPACT_ATOMS: atom_id res chain seq x y z
N MET A 1 18.44 52.88 9.83
CA MET A 1 17.02 52.71 10.21
C MET A 1 16.21 52.48 8.93
N TYR A 2 16.12 51.24 8.46
CA TYR A 2 15.32 50.90 7.29
C TYR A 2 13.87 50.65 7.75
N ARG A 3 12.94 51.49 7.27
CA ARG A 3 11.51 51.29 7.46
C ARG A 3 11.06 50.11 6.60
N HIS A 4 10.53 49.07 7.24
CA HIS A 4 9.77 48.02 6.57
C HIS A 4 8.48 48.62 6.00
N ASP A 5 8.36 48.71 4.68
CA ASP A 5 7.08 48.93 4.03
C ASP A 5 6.39 47.57 3.82
N LYS A 6 5.26 47.38 4.51
CA LYS A 6 4.40 46.21 4.45
C LYS A 6 3.42 46.37 3.31
N THR A 7 3.87 46.32 2.05
CA THR A 7 2.95 46.26 0.91
C THR A 7 2.54 44.81 0.65
N LYS A 8 1.24 44.54 0.84
CA LYS A 8 0.52 43.29 0.52
C LYS A 8 1.00 42.69 -0.82
N PRO A 9 1.05 41.35 -0.97
CA PRO A 9 1.44 40.71 -2.23
C PRO A 9 0.51 41.18 -3.35
N LYS A 10 1.11 41.76 -4.40
CA LYS A 10 0.40 42.19 -5.61
C LYS A 10 -0.30 40.97 -6.21
N LYS A 11 -1.64 41.04 -6.36
CA LYS A 11 -2.42 40.06 -7.13
C LYS A 11 -1.87 40.02 -8.55
N PHE A 12 -1.18 38.94 -8.93
CA PHE A 12 -0.80 38.70 -10.31
C PHE A 12 -2.08 38.37 -11.10
N LYS A 13 -2.32 39.08 -12.21
CA LYS A 13 -3.40 38.76 -13.14
C LYS A 13 -3.14 37.35 -13.69
N GLU A 14 -4.12 36.46 -13.58
CA GLU A 14 -4.09 35.15 -14.23
C GLU A 14 -3.99 35.35 -15.74
N ILE A 15 -2.81 35.12 -16.29
CA ILE A 15 -2.62 35.01 -17.74
C ILE A 15 -2.96 33.56 -18.08
N SER A 16 -4.09 33.34 -18.76
CA SER A 16 -4.44 32.04 -19.32
C SER A 16 -3.50 31.74 -20.49
N LEU A 17 -2.45 30.98 -20.23
CA LEU A 17 -1.54 30.50 -21.27
C LEU A 17 -2.24 29.42 -22.11
N THR A 18 -2.05 29.45 -23.42
CA THR A 18 -2.55 28.40 -24.32
C THR A 18 -1.74 27.11 -24.14
N LYS A 19 -2.33 25.96 -24.53
CA LYS A 19 -1.64 24.65 -24.51
C LYS A 19 -0.28 24.71 -25.22
N GLU A 20 -0.22 25.40 -26.35
CA GLU A 20 1.01 25.63 -27.11
C GLU A 20 2.04 26.48 -26.35
N GLN A 21 1.61 27.50 -25.59
CA GLN A 21 2.51 28.30 -24.77
C GLN A 21 3.08 27.50 -23.60
N VAL A 22 2.28 26.65 -22.96
CA VAL A 22 2.76 25.72 -21.93
C VAL A 22 3.72 24.71 -22.53
N GLU A 23 3.39 24.10 -23.67
CA GLU A 23 4.26 23.16 -24.38
C GLU A 23 5.59 23.81 -24.78
N ASN A 24 5.57 25.07 -25.21
CA ASN A 24 6.78 25.84 -25.52
C ASN A 24 7.61 26.16 -24.28
N ILE A 25 6.99 26.53 -23.15
CA ILE A 25 7.68 26.75 -21.87
C ILE A 25 8.30 25.43 -21.38
N CYS A 26 7.55 24.33 -21.44
CA CYS A 26 8.03 22.99 -21.09
C CYS A 26 9.17 22.54 -22.03
N ALA A 27 9.06 22.79 -23.33
CA ALA A 27 10.09 22.45 -24.32
C ALA A 27 11.36 23.31 -24.14
N GLU A 28 11.21 24.58 -23.81
CA GLU A 28 12.33 25.47 -23.50
C GLU A 28 13.01 25.07 -22.17
N TYR A 29 12.23 24.66 -21.17
CA TYR A 29 12.70 24.11 -19.90
C TYR A 29 13.52 22.83 -20.09
N VAL A 30 13.04 21.88 -20.90
CA VAL A 30 13.77 20.65 -21.25
C VAL A 30 15.04 20.95 -22.06
N ARG A 31 15.05 22.00 -22.88
CA ARG A 31 16.22 22.40 -23.69
C ARG A 31 17.31 23.12 -22.90
N LYS A 32 16.98 23.87 -21.84
CA LYS A 32 17.91 24.77 -21.14
C LYS A 32 18.57 24.21 -19.88
N THR A 33 18.32 22.97 -19.49
CA THR A 33 18.89 22.40 -18.26
C THR A 33 20.36 21.94 -18.42
N ARG A 34 21.25 22.95 -18.43
CA ARG A 34 22.57 22.92 -17.79
C ARG A 34 22.75 24.29 -17.13
N GLY A 35 22.53 24.43 -15.82
CA GLY A 35 23.07 25.59 -15.11
C GLY A 35 22.27 26.11 -13.92
N ASP A 36 21.15 26.79 -14.15
CA ASP A 36 20.79 27.86 -13.18
C ASP A 36 19.50 27.57 -12.42
N LEU A 37 19.69 27.02 -11.22
CA LEU A 37 18.70 26.72 -10.18
C LEU A 37 18.03 27.96 -9.55
N GLU A 38 18.44 29.18 -9.89
CA GLU A 38 17.92 30.43 -9.28
C GLU A 38 16.55 30.88 -9.85
N TYR A 39 16.07 30.25 -10.92
CA TYR A 39 14.95 30.77 -11.71
C TYR A 39 13.56 30.21 -11.34
N ILE A 40 13.48 29.30 -10.37
CA ILE A 40 12.25 28.51 -10.09
C ILE A 40 11.32 29.20 -9.07
N GLU A 41 11.73 30.28 -8.40
CA GLU A 41 10.89 30.94 -7.38
C GLU A 41 9.78 31.88 -7.92
N LYS A 42 9.48 31.89 -9.24
CA LYS A 42 8.72 33.00 -9.85
C LYS A 42 7.69 32.68 -10.94
N TYR A 43 6.98 31.55 -10.85
CA TYR A 43 5.83 31.27 -11.72
C TYR A 43 4.53 31.01 -10.94
N PRO A 44 3.35 31.41 -11.49
CA PRO A 44 2.06 31.06 -10.88
C PRO A 44 1.88 29.54 -10.76
N GLU A 45 1.17 29.09 -9.71
CA GLU A 45 0.85 27.67 -9.46
C GLU A 45 0.24 26.95 -10.68
N SER A 46 -0.51 27.68 -11.51
CA SER A 46 -1.14 27.15 -12.73
C SER A 46 -0.12 26.58 -13.72
N ILE A 47 1.08 27.17 -13.83
CA ILE A 47 2.11 26.69 -14.77
C ILE A 47 2.64 25.34 -14.30
N TYR A 48 2.96 25.21 -13.00
CA TYR A 48 3.42 23.94 -12.43
C TYR A 48 2.36 22.84 -12.56
N LEU A 49 1.07 23.19 -12.41
CA LEU A 49 -0.03 22.25 -12.62
C LEU A 49 -0.08 21.75 -14.06
N GLU A 50 0.03 22.63 -15.05
CA GLU A 50 0.05 22.21 -16.46
C GLU A 50 1.32 21.40 -16.80
N MET A 51 2.47 21.72 -16.20
CA MET A 51 3.69 20.91 -16.34
C MET A 51 3.49 19.48 -15.84
N VAL A 52 2.99 19.31 -14.60
CA VAL A 52 2.79 17.96 -14.05
C VAL A 52 1.65 17.22 -14.74
N LYS A 53 0.65 17.89 -15.30
CA LYS A 53 -0.40 17.29 -16.16
C LYS A 53 0.14 16.76 -17.49
N LEU A 54 1.15 17.43 -18.05
CA LEU A 54 1.82 16.96 -19.26
C LEU A 54 2.75 15.78 -18.95
N ASN A 55 3.52 15.89 -17.88
CA ASN A 55 4.42 14.83 -17.43
C ASN A 55 4.64 14.91 -15.91
N CYS A 56 4.04 13.96 -15.17
CA CYS A 56 4.13 13.87 -13.71
C CYS A 56 5.59 13.78 -13.17
N HIS A 57 6.56 13.29 -13.96
CA HIS A 57 7.96 13.18 -13.55
C HIS A 57 8.66 14.55 -13.44
N LEU A 58 8.11 15.60 -14.06
CA LEU A 58 8.60 16.97 -13.90
C LEU A 58 8.46 17.49 -12.46
N LEU A 59 7.67 16.81 -11.61
CA LEU A 59 7.59 17.13 -10.18
C LEU A 59 8.96 17.13 -9.49
N ARG A 60 9.90 16.28 -9.95
CA ARG A 60 11.28 16.22 -9.44
C ARG A 60 11.99 17.56 -9.53
N ASP A 61 11.71 18.30 -10.59
CA ASP A 61 12.44 19.52 -10.94
C ASP A 61 11.68 20.79 -10.48
N ILE A 62 10.52 20.62 -9.81
CA ILE A 62 9.75 21.72 -9.19
C ILE A 62 10.25 21.97 -7.78
N GLU A 63 10.77 23.18 -7.54
CA GLU A 63 11.29 23.57 -6.24
C GLU A 63 10.19 23.79 -5.20
N TYR A 64 9.17 24.60 -5.56
CA TYR A 64 8.03 24.92 -4.72
C TYR A 64 6.84 23.99 -5.00
N GLN A 65 6.65 23.02 -4.11
CA GLN A 65 5.60 22.01 -4.23
C GLN A 65 4.42 22.32 -3.30
N THR A 66 3.23 22.58 -3.86
CA THR A 66 1.98 22.62 -3.12
C THR A 66 1.35 21.22 -3.05
N GLU A 67 0.48 20.97 -2.06
CA GLU A 67 -0.27 19.69 -2.00
C GLU A 67 -1.03 19.43 -3.30
N LYS A 68 -1.57 20.48 -3.94
CA LYS A 68 -2.32 20.39 -5.20
C LYS A 68 -1.43 19.92 -6.36
N ILE A 69 -0.24 20.50 -6.53
CA ILE A 69 0.72 20.08 -7.57
C ILE A 69 1.14 18.62 -7.34
N CYS A 70 1.51 18.27 -6.11
CA CYS A 70 1.90 16.90 -5.77
C CYS A 70 0.77 15.90 -6.03
N LEU A 71 -0.45 16.23 -5.60
CA LEU A 71 -1.60 15.37 -5.79
C LEU A 71 -1.93 15.18 -7.26
N GLU A 72 -1.83 16.23 -8.09
CA GLU A 72 -2.05 16.14 -9.54
C GLU A 72 -1.04 15.21 -10.21
N ALA A 73 0.23 15.26 -9.80
CA ALA A 73 1.27 14.37 -10.31
C ALA A 73 1.04 12.92 -9.86
N VAL A 74 0.76 12.70 -8.56
CA VAL A 74 0.54 11.36 -8.01
C VAL A 74 -0.72 10.71 -8.57
N LYS A 75 -1.79 11.47 -8.79
CA LYS A 75 -3.03 10.98 -9.45
C LYS A 75 -2.77 10.36 -10.82
N GLN A 76 -1.84 10.92 -11.58
CA GLN A 76 -1.48 10.37 -12.90
C GLN A 76 -0.58 9.14 -12.76
N ASN A 77 0.35 9.19 -11.81
CA ASN A 77 1.28 8.09 -11.58
C ASN A 77 1.80 8.09 -10.14
N ARG A 78 1.49 7.02 -9.40
CA ARG A 78 2.01 6.75 -8.06
C ARG A 78 3.54 6.88 -7.91
N TYR A 79 4.34 6.61 -8.95
CA TYR A 79 5.80 6.80 -8.92
C TYR A 79 6.20 8.27 -8.68
N ALA A 80 5.31 9.24 -8.93
CA ALA A 80 5.56 10.64 -8.61
C ALA A 80 5.68 10.90 -7.10
N LEU A 81 5.20 9.97 -6.25
CA LEU A 81 5.32 10.08 -4.79
C LEU A 81 6.79 10.20 -4.32
N ASP A 82 7.72 9.58 -5.05
CA ASP A 82 9.16 9.64 -4.75
C ASP A 82 9.73 11.06 -4.88
N TYR A 83 9.09 11.90 -5.70
CA TYR A 83 9.49 13.30 -5.91
C TYR A 83 8.78 14.28 -4.97
N VAL A 84 7.84 13.81 -4.14
CA VAL A 84 7.13 14.65 -3.17
C VAL A 84 8.04 14.94 -1.98
N LYS A 85 8.45 16.20 -1.84
CA LYS A 85 9.32 16.66 -0.74
C LYS A 85 8.64 16.50 0.62
N LYS A 86 7.39 16.96 0.72
CA LYS A 86 6.55 16.86 1.93
C LYS A 86 5.30 16.03 1.64
N GLN A 87 5.33 14.78 2.08
CA GLN A 87 4.19 13.88 1.96
C GLN A 87 3.09 14.26 2.96
N THR A 88 1.84 14.31 2.49
CA THR A 88 0.65 14.43 3.35
C THR A 88 -0.16 13.14 3.28
N PRO A 89 -0.98 12.82 4.29
CA PRO A 89 -1.81 11.61 4.27
C PRO A 89 -2.66 11.50 3.00
N LYS A 90 -3.15 12.64 2.48
CA LYS A 90 -3.94 12.70 1.25
C LYS A 90 -3.14 12.31 0.00
N ILE A 91 -1.90 12.80 -0.13
CA ILE A 91 -1.02 12.44 -1.25
C ILE A 91 -0.63 10.95 -1.16
N CYS A 92 -0.28 10.47 0.04
CA CYS A 92 0.06 9.06 0.25
C CYS A 92 -1.11 8.13 -0.05
N MET A 93 -2.32 8.51 0.38
CA MET A 93 -3.53 7.73 0.14
C MET A 93 -3.82 7.57 -1.36
N GLU A 94 -3.60 8.63 -2.14
CA GLU A 94 -3.74 8.58 -3.60
C GLU A 94 -2.80 7.55 -4.25
N ALA A 95 -1.53 7.52 -3.84
CA ALA A 95 -0.56 6.55 -4.35
C ALA A 95 -0.92 5.11 -3.95
N VAL A 96 -1.28 4.90 -2.69
CA VAL A 96 -1.64 3.58 -2.13
C VAL A 96 -2.91 3.02 -2.79
N ARG A 97 -3.88 3.87 -3.12
CA ARG A 97 -5.09 3.47 -3.85
C ARG A 97 -4.83 2.95 -5.26
N GLN A 98 -3.77 3.44 -5.90
CA GLN A 98 -3.36 2.94 -7.23
C GLN A 98 -2.64 1.60 -7.12
N GLU A 99 -1.80 1.41 -6.10
CA GLU A 99 -1.16 0.13 -5.80
C GLU A 99 -0.79 0.02 -4.32
N GLY A 100 -1.36 -0.95 -3.60
CA GLY A 100 -1.13 -1.09 -2.15
C GLY A 100 0.33 -1.28 -1.75
N LEU A 101 1.17 -1.86 -2.62
CA LEU A 101 2.61 -2.04 -2.34
C LEU A 101 3.36 -0.71 -2.21
N PHE A 102 2.83 0.40 -2.74
CA PHE A 102 3.43 1.74 -2.59
C PHE A 102 3.43 2.27 -1.15
N LEU A 103 2.83 1.55 -0.21
CA LEU A 103 3.06 1.76 1.22
C LEU A 103 4.56 1.79 1.58
N CYS A 104 5.41 1.10 0.81
CA CYS A 104 6.87 1.12 0.98
C CYS A 104 7.49 2.53 0.85
N CYS A 105 6.92 3.39 -0.01
CA CYS A 105 7.38 4.75 -0.29
C CYS A 105 6.77 5.80 0.66
N VAL A 106 5.80 5.42 1.49
CA VAL A 106 5.18 6.31 2.48
C VAL A 106 6.14 6.52 3.65
N LYS A 107 6.48 7.78 3.97
CA LYS A 107 7.42 8.13 5.05
C LYS A 107 6.77 8.02 6.43
N GLU A 108 5.55 8.54 6.58
CA GLU A 108 4.77 8.48 7.82
C GLU A 108 3.49 7.69 7.57
N GLN A 109 3.40 6.50 8.16
CA GLN A 109 2.24 5.62 8.00
C GLN A 109 1.22 5.84 9.11
N THR A 110 -0.06 5.85 8.74
CA THR A 110 -1.19 5.81 9.69
C THR A 110 -1.92 4.47 9.57
N PRO A 111 -2.70 4.05 10.58
CA PRO A 111 -3.50 2.83 10.48
C PRO A 111 -4.43 2.82 9.26
N GLU A 112 -5.01 3.97 8.91
CA GLU A 112 -5.90 4.13 7.74
C GLU A 112 -5.17 3.94 6.41
N LEU A 113 -3.92 4.40 6.30
CA LEU A 113 -3.09 4.15 5.12
C LEU A 113 -2.70 2.67 5.01
N CYS A 114 -2.32 2.06 6.12
CA CYS A 114 -1.95 0.65 6.17
C CYS A 114 -3.14 -0.25 5.82
N ILE A 115 -4.34 0.03 6.36
CA ILE A 115 -5.52 -0.76 6.08
C ILE A 115 -5.98 -0.61 4.62
N GLU A 116 -5.89 0.60 4.04
CA GLU A 116 -6.17 0.79 2.61
C GLU A 116 -5.17 0.01 1.74
N ALA A 117 -3.89 0.02 2.09
CA ALA A 117 -2.86 -0.70 1.36
C ALA A 117 -3.11 -2.21 1.34
N VAL A 118 -3.41 -2.81 2.49
CA VAL A 118 -3.67 -4.26 2.57
C VAL A 118 -4.99 -4.66 1.91
N LYS A 119 -5.98 -3.76 1.84
CA LYS A 119 -7.22 -3.97 1.07
C LYS A 119 -6.95 -4.11 -0.44
N GLN A 120 -5.99 -3.35 -0.96
CA GLN A 120 -5.58 -3.47 -2.37
C GLN A 120 -4.77 -4.75 -2.62
N THR A 121 -3.87 -5.10 -1.70
CA THR A 121 -3.10 -6.35 -1.76
C THR A 121 -2.61 -6.75 -0.37
N GLY A 122 -2.92 -7.98 0.05
CA GLY A 122 -2.51 -8.49 1.35
C GLY A 122 -0.99 -8.48 1.56
N LEU A 123 -0.22 -8.55 0.47
CA LEU A 123 1.25 -8.47 0.52
C LEU A 123 1.78 -7.11 1.01
N ALA A 124 1.00 -6.04 0.93
CA ALA A 124 1.39 -4.73 1.47
C ALA A 124 1.71 -4.77 2.97
N LEU A 125 1.22 -5.80 3.69
CA LEU A 125 1.54 -6.05 5.09
C LEU A 125 3.05 -6.08 5.37
N MET A 126 3.86 -6.54 4.40
CA MET A 126 5.32 -6.59 4.54
C MET A 126 5.98 -5.21 4.69
N TYR A 127 5.29 -4.14 4.28
CA TYR A 127 5.78 -2.76 4.32
C TYR A 127 5.21 -1.94 5.49
N VAL A 128 4.39 -2.55 6.35
CA VAL A 128 3.84 -1.88 7.54
C VAL A 128 4.96 -1.61 8.55
N ARG A 129 5.14 -0.33 8.90
CA ARG A 129 6.06 0.14 9.94
C ARG A 129 5.34 0.20 11.28
N TRP A 130 5.25 -0.95 11.93
CA TRP A 130 4.55 -1.13 13.21
C TRP A 130 4.98 -0.15 14.31
N ASN A 131 6.22 0.31 14.29
CA ASN A 131 6.75 1.30 15.24
C ASN A 131 6.17 2.72 15.03
N GLN A 132 5.52 2.99 13.90
CA GLN A 132 4.84 4.28 13.65
C GLN A 132 3.37 4.26 14.09
N LEU A 133 2.80 3.10 14.44
CA LEU A 133 1.37 2.93 14.74
C LEU A 133 1.04 3.02 16.25
N GLU A 134 1.81 3.81 17.02
CA GLU A 134 1.68 3.93 18.47
C GLU A 134 0.31 4.49 18.91
N GLY A 135 -0.19 4.04 20.07
CA GLY A 135 -1.41 4.57 20.67
C GLY A 135 -2.26 3.53 21.40
N GLU A 136 -3.30 4.00 22.09
CA GLU A 136 -4.22 3.20 22.92
C GLU A 136 -4.90 2.06 22.13
N PHE A 137 -5.04 2.23 20.81
CA PHE A 137 -5.70 1.28 19.91
C PHE A 137 -4.75 0.42 19.08
N LEU A 138 -3.44 0.42 19.38
CA LEU A 138 -2.42 -0.30 18.61
C LEU A 138 -2.77 -1.79 18.45
N ARG A 139 -3.27 -2.44 19.51
CA ARG A 139 -3.63 -3.86 19.46
C ARG A 139 -4.79 -4.13 18.50
N TYR A 140 -5.80 -3.27 18.52
CA TYR A 140 -6.97 -3.36 17.64
C TYR A 140 -6.56 -3.20 16.18
N TRP A 141 -5.85 -2.12 15.86
CA TRP A 141 -5.39 -1.85 14.49
C TRP A 141 -4.43 -2.92 13.97
N THR A 142 -3.55 -3.44 14.83
CA THR A 142 -2.63 -4.52 14.44
C THR A 142 -3.38 -5.76 14.00
N GLU A 143 -4.36 -6.18 14.80
CA GLU A 143 -5.19 -7.34 14.47
C GLU A 143 -6.04 -7.09 13.22
N GLU A 144 -6.67 -5.91 13.10
CA GLU A 144 -7.49 -5.55 11.95
C GLU A 144 -6.70 -5.53 10.64
N ILE A 145 -5.53 -4.88 10.61
CA ILE A 145 -4.65 -4.83 9.43
C ILE A 145 -4.20 -6.25 9.03
N CYS A 146 -3.85 -7.10 10.00
CA CYS A 146 -3.43 -8.48 9.72
C CYS A 146 -4.58 -9.34 9.18
N ILE A 147 -5.78 -9.24 9.78
CA ILE A 147 -6.96 -9.96 9.32
C ILE A 147 -7.33 -9.54 7.91
N GLU A 148 -7.34 -8.24 7.62
CA GLU A 148 -7.65 -7.74 6.29
C GLU A 148 -6.61 -8.24 5.27
N ALA A 149 -5.32 -8.21 5.61
CA ALA A 149 -4.27 -8.72 4.75
C ALA A 149 -4.43 -10.21 4.40
N VAL A 150 -4.69 -11.08 5.40
CA VAL A 150 -4.84 -12.53 5.15
C VAL A 150 -6.13 -12.88 4.44
N LYS A 151 -7.14 -12.01 4.48
CA LYS A 151 -8.37 -12.15 3.68
C LYS A 151 -8.12 -11.87 2.19
N GLN A 152 -7.18 -10.99 1.87
CA GLN A 152 -6.81 -10.67 0.50
C GLN A 152 -5.80 -11.68 -0.09
N ASP A 153 -4.77 -12.03 0.68
CA ASP A 153 -3.73 -12.96 0.23
C ASP A 153 -3.30 -13.91 1.35
N ARG A 154 -3.37 -15.22 1.10
CA ARG A 154 -2.90 -16.25 2.03
C ARG A 154 -1.41 -16.09 2.37
N GLU A 155 -0.60 -15.59 1.42
CA GLU A 155 0.83 -15.38 1.60
C GLU A 155 1.14 -14.22 2.55
N ALA A 156 0.16 -13.33 2.78
CA ALA A 156 0.27 -12.28 3.78
C ALA A 156 0.52 -12.83 5.19
N LEU A 157 0.01 -14.04 5.48
CA LEU A 157 0.19 -14.69 6.79
C LEU A 157 1.68 -14.86 7.16
N LYS A 158 2.56 -15.02 6.16
CA LYS A 158 4.02 -15.08 6.35
C LYS A 158 4.59 -13.80 6.99
N TYR A 159 3.94 -12.65 6.79
CA TYR A 159 4.41 -11.35 7.28
C TYR A 159 3.75 -10.92 8.59
N VAL A 160 2.82 -11.72 9.13
CA VAL A 160 2.20 -11.49 10.44
C VAL A 160 3.21 -11.84 11.54
N LYS A 161 3.71 -10.84 12.28
CA LYS A 161 4.70 -11.04 13.35
C LYS A 161 4.19 -11.85 14.54
N ASN A 162 2.93 -11.69 14.89
CA ASN A 162 2.30 -12.42 16.01
C ASN A 162 1.02 -13.10 15.49
N GLN A 163 1.15 -14.35 15.09
CA GLN A 163 0.05 -15.14 14.57
C GLN A 163 -0.86 -15.59 15.72
N THR A 164 -1.93 -14.84 15.97
CA THR A 164 -2.99 -15.29 16.88
C THR A 164 -3.79 -16.42 16.22
N GLU A 165 -4.39 -17.29 17.04
CA GLU A 165 -5.25 -18.36 16.53
C GLU A 165 -6.40 -17.80 15.67
N HIS A 166 -6.94 -16.63 16.04
CA HIS A 166 -7.96 -15.95 15.27
C HIS A 166 -7.47 -15.54 13.86
N ILE A 167 -6.30 -14.89 13.75
CA ILE A 167 -5.71 -14.52 12.44
C ILE A 167 -5.46 -15.78 11.59
N CYS A 168 -4.90 -16.84 12.19
CA CYS A 168 -4.66 -18.10 11.47
C CYS A 168 -5.97 -18.75 10.99
N LEU A 169 -7.02 -18.75 11.82
CA LEU A 169 -8.32 -19.29 11.45
C LEU A 169 -8.96 -18.50 10.31
N GLU A 170 -8.91 -17.17 10.34
CA GLU A 170 -9.39 -16.33 9.23
C GLU A 170 -8.65 -16.64 7.92
N ALA A 171 -7.32 -16.80 7.98
CA ALA A 171 -6.50 -17.15 6.82
C ALA A 171 -6.87 -18.53 6.23
N VAL A 172 -6.97 -19.58 7.05
CA VAL A 172 -7.28 -20.94 6.56
C VAL A 172 -8.73 -21.12 6.15
N ARG A 173 -9.67 -20.36 6.74
CA ARG A 173 -11.06 -20.31 6.28
C ARG A 173 -11.15 -19.71 4.88
N LYS A 174 -10.33 -18.69 4.59
CA LYS A 174 -10.25 -18.08 3.27
C LYS A 174 -9.59 -19.00 2.24
N ASP A 175 -8.40 -19.51 2.54
CA ASP A 175 -7.70 -20.52 1.74
C ASP A 175 -7.02 -21.54 2.65
N GLY A 176 -7.48 -22.80 2.61
CA GLY A 176 -6.94 -23.88 3.43
C GLY A 176 -5.43 -24.12 3.20
N LEU A 177 -4.86 -23.69 2.07
CA LEU A 177 -3.42 -23.77 1.83
C LEU A 177 -2.61 -22.73 2.62
N ALA A 178 -3.26 -21.71 3.21
CA ALA A 178 -2.62 -20.76 4.13
C ALA A 178 -1.94 -21.46 5.31
N ILE A 179 -2.36 -22.69 5.67
CA ILE A 179 -1.74 -23.48 6.73
C ILE A 179 -0.23 -23.70 6.52
N GLN A 180 0.27 -23.58 5.28
CA GLN A 180 1.70 -23.64 4.99
C GLN A 180 2.51 -22.54 5.69
N PHE A 181 1.88 -21.42 6.03
CA PHE A 181 2.50 -20.28 6.71
C PHE A 181 2.15 -20.20 8.20
N VAL A 182 1.32 -21.11 8.72
CA VAL A 182 0.95 -21.14 10.14
C VAL A 182 2.10 -21.69 10.97
N GLU A 183 2.59 -20.89 11.93
CA GLU A 183 3.67 -21.31 12.84
C GLU A 183 3.19 -22.38 13.82
N ASN A 184 2.10 -22.08 14.53
CA ASN A 184 1.47 -22.96 15.52
C ASN A 184 0.18 -23.60 14.99
N GLN A 185 0.27 -24.83 14.49
CA GLN A 185 -0.84 -25.55 13.88
C GLN A 185 -1.70 -26.26 14.95
N THR A 186 -2.70 -25.56 15.50
CA THR A 186 -3.66 -26.18 16.43
C THR A 186 -4.56 -27.19 15.71
N LYS A 187 -5.18 -28.10 16.47
CA LYS A 187 -6.12 -29.09 15.91
C LYS A 187 -7.27 -28.42 15.17
N GLU A 188 -7.75 -27.30 15.68
CA GLU A 188 -8.83 -26.53 15.06
C GLU A 188 -8.39 -25.95 13.72
N ILE A 189 -7.24 -25.24 13.68
CA ILE A 189 -6.66 -24.70 12.44
C ILE A 189 -6.44 -25.80 11.39
N CYS A 190 -5.88 -26.94 11.80
CA CYS A 190 -5.65 -28.08 10.90
C CYS A 190 -6.95 -28.64 10.32
N THR A 191 -7.96 -28.80 11.17
CA THR A 191 -9.25 -29.35 10.77
C THR A 191 -9.96 -28.40 9.82
N GLU A 192 -9.95 -27.09 10.10
CA GLU A 192 -10.56 -26.08 9.23
C GLU A 192 -9.81 -25.98 7.89
N ALA A 193 -8.48 -26.00 7.90
CA ALA A 193 -7.68 -26.03 6.66
C ALA A 193 -7.99 -27.24 5.78
N LEU A 194 -8.13 -28.44 6.37
CA LEU A 194 -8.48 -29.67 5.62
C LEU A 194 -9.92 -29.67 5.12
N LYS A 195 -10.85 -29.10 5.90
CA LYS A 195 -12.24 -28.90 5.50
C LYS A 195 -12.31 -27.97 4.29
N GLN A 196 -11.52 -26.90 4.29
CA GLN A 196 -11.50 -25.96 3.18
C GLN A 196 -10.72 -26.48 1.96
N ASN A 197 -9.57 -27.12 2.16
CA ASN A 197 -8.80 -27.71 1.08
C ASN A 197 -8.08 -28.98 1.52
N LYS A 198 -8.52 -30.14 1.03
CA LYS A 198 -7.89 -31.44 1.35
C LYS A 198 -6.41 -31.50 0.97
N LYS A 199 -5.95 -30.73 -0.03
CA LYS A 199 -4.52 -30.65 -0.41
C LYS A 199 -3.66 -29.99 0.68
N ALA A 200 -4.27 -29.27 1.61
CA ALA A 200 -3.59 -28.69 2.77
C ALA A 200 -2.90 -29.74 3.65
N ILE A 201 -3.31 -31.01 3.57
CA ILE A 201 -2.66 -32.14 4.27
C ILE A 201 -1.14 -32.22 4.01
N LYS A 202 -0.68 -31.75 2.84
CA LYS A 202 0.75 -31.69 2.49
C LYS A 202 1.55 -30.81 3.46
N TYR A 203 0.92 -29.79 4.03
CA TYR A 203 1.54 -28.74 4.84
C TYR A 203 1.30 -28.90 6.34
N ILE A 204 0.55 -29.92 6.77
CA ILE A 204 0.32 -30.20 8.20
C ILE A 204 1.51 -30.99 8.76
N LYS A 205 2.11 -30.48 9.84
CA LYS A 205 3.28 -31.10 10.50
C LYS A 205 2.97 -32.52 11.00
N ASP A 206 1.84 -32.70 11.68
CA ASP A 206 1.36 -33.99 12.22
C ASP A 206 0.29 -34.67 11.33
N LYS A 207 0.48 -34.64 10.00
CA LYS A 207 -0.53 -35.10 9.02
C LYS A 207 -1.06 -36.52 9.22
N GLU A 208 -0.26 -37.43 9.78
CA GLU A 208 -0.66 -38.82 10.05
C GLU A 208 -1.90 -38.92 10.96
N LYS A 209 -2.07 -37.99 11.92
CA LYS A 209 -3.26 -37.93 12.80
C LYS A 209 -4.57 -37.75 12.01
N TYR A 210 -4.49 -37.18 10.81
CA TYR A 210 -5.64 -36.87 9.96
C TYR A 210 -5.83 -37.89 8.82
N LEU A 211 -4.76 -38.58 8.41
CA LEU A 211 -4.82 -39.67 7.43
C LEU A 211 -5.45 -40.95 8.01
N ASN A 212 -5.25 -41.23 9.30
CA ASN A 212 -5.78 -42.43 9.92
C ASN A 212 -7.32 -42.44 10.00
N LYS A 213 -7.97 -41.28 10.12
CA LYS A 213 -9.44 -41.22 10.07
C LYS A 213 -10.03 -41.58 8.70
N SER A 214 -9.38 -41.19 7.61
CA SER A 214 -9.83 -41.53 6.25
C SER A 214 -9.48 -42.97 5.86
N ARG A 215 -8.31 -43.50 6.27
CA ARG A 215 -7.98 -44.92 6.06
C ARG A 215 -8.89 -45.87 6.81
N VAL A 216 -9.23 -45.56 8.06
CA VAL A 216 -10.18 -46.38 8.84
C VAL A 216 -11.58 -46.33 8.21
N LYS A 217 -12.05 -45.17 7.73
CA LYS A 217 -13.34 -45.08 7.03
C LYS A 217 -13.34 -45.89 5.72
N ASN A 218 -12.32 -45.75 4.88
CA ASN A 218 -12.19 -46.52 3.65
C ASN A 218 -12.05 -48.03 3.91
N LEU A 219 -11.38 -48.43 5.00
CA LEU A 219 -11.28 -49.83 5.41
C LEU A 219 -12.64 -50.37 5.89
N PHE A 220 -13.40 -49.60 6.68
CA PHE A 220 -14.75 -49.97 7.11
C PHE A 220 -15.74 -50.07 5.94
N ASP A 221 -15.67 -49.13 4.99
CA ASP A 221 -16.50 -49.16 3.78
C ASP A 221 -16.14 -50.38 2.90
N TRP A 222 -14.84 -50.70 2.73
CA TRP A 222 -14.39 -51.90 2.04
C TRP A 222 -14.81 -53.21 2.73
N ILE A 223 -14.81 -53.26 4.06
CA ILE A 223 -15.29 -54.43 4.83
C ILE A 223 -16.81 -54.61 4.66
N LYS A 224 -17.59 -53.53 4.54
CA LYS A 224 -19.04 -53.58 4.29
C LYS A 224 -19.37 -54.09 2.88
N ASP A 225 -18.63 -53.66 1.87
CA ASP A 225 -18.85 -54.08 0.48
C ASP A 225 -18.45 -55.55 0.23
N LYS A 226 -17.74 -56.19 1.17
CA LYS A 226 -17.32 -57.60 1.09
C LYS A 226 -18.15 -58.57 1.94
N LYS A 227 -19.24 -58.12 2.56
CA LYS A 227 -20.21 -58.97 3.28
C LYS A 227 -21.54 -58.97 2.54
#